data_AF-A0A8W8NU99-F1
#
_entry.id   AF-A0A8W8NU99-F1
#
_cell.length_a   1.000
_cell.length_b   1.000
_cell.length_c   1.000
_cell.angle_alpha   90.00
_cell.angle_beta   90.00
_cell.angle_gamma   90.00
#
_symmetry.space_group_name_H-M   'P 1'
#
loop_
_entity.id
_entity.type
_entity.pdbx_description
1 polymer ?
#
loop_
_entity_poly.entity_id
_entity_poly.type
_entity_poly.pdbx_seq_one_letter_code
_entity_poly.pdbx_strand_id
1 'polypeptide(L)'
;MASLVCQQGFCTGSLCLKVGTPEDGISPGDWEECFVTLPGDLTVQQMEQLCYLACKKKNDSDDTCYATNQNLDSSNALYALLQDVNQRKQSSGGIKLTAGSPCNNYQGYCDVFSRCRGVDNEGPLQRLKNLIFNEKTLANIKNWIIEYWWAVLLMAIGLILFMGLFIKFCAVHTPSSNPNAKPALKLTDTLRRRRRQPEQQYRAQGPSGPPPPYSAQGGQPQGHRKGAGAKGGRYNNLEMRKV
;
A
#
# COMPACT_ATOMS: atom_id res chain seq x y z
N MET A 1 24.82 -18.21 -4.63
CA MET A 1 24.24 -17.80 -5.92
C MET A 1 24.96 -18.57 -7.01
N ALA A 2 24.29 -19.37 -7.84
CA ALA A 2 24.98 -20.21 -8.84
C ALA A 2 24.10 -20.66 -10.03
N SER A 3 22.90 -20.11 -10.20
CA SER A 3 22.02 -20.40 -11.35
C SER A 3 22.27 -19.47 -12.54
N LEU A 4 23.09 -18.43 -12.37
CA LEU A 4 23.32 -17.34 -13.32
C LEU A 4 24.76 -17.35 -13.86
N VAL A 5 24.94 -16.87 -15.09
CA VAL A 5 26.21 -16.56 -15.74
C VAL A 5 26.28 -15.08 -16.10
N CYS A 6 27.50 -14.55 -16.17
CA CYS A 6 27.73 -13.14 -16.48
C CYS A 6 28.15 -12.97 -17.94
N GLN A 7 27.40 -12.16 -18.68
CA GLN A 7 27.63 -11.80 -20.07
C GLN A 7 27.90 -10.29 -20.14
N GLN A 8 28.98 -9.89 -20.81
CA GLN A 8 29.33 -8.48 -21.00
C GLN A 8 29.35 -7.64 -19.69
N GLY A 9 29.70 -8.28 -18.56
CA GLY A 9 29.73 -7.66 -17.23
C GLY A 9 28.42 -7.71 -16.43
N PHE A 10 27.32 -8.20 -17.00
CA PHE A 10 26.02 -8.33 -16.33
C PHE A 10 25.64 -9.80 -16.09
N CYS A 11 25.23 -10.14 -14.86
CA CYS A 11 24.89 -11.52 -14.48
C CYS A 11 23.40 -11.82 -14.71
N THR A 12 23.02 -11.90 -15.98
CA THR A 12 21.63 -12.05 -16.46
C THR A 12 21.36 -13.37 -17.18
N GLY A 13 22.38 -14.07 -17.68
CA GLY A 13 22.18 -15.35 -18.38
C GLY A 13 21.98 -16.50 -17.39
N SER A 14 21.34 -17.59 -17.82
CA SER A 14 21.22 -18.81 -17.03
C SER A 14 22.45 -19.72 -17.19
N LEU A 15 22.73 -20.55 -16.18
CA LEU A 15 23.84 -21.53 -16.24
C LEU A 15 23.65 -22.58 -17.34
N CYS A 16 22.42 -22.79 -17.82
CA CYS A 16 22.12 -23.61 -18.99
C CYS A 16 22.93 -23.18 -20.22
N LEU A 17 23.22 -21.89 -20.39
CA LEU A 17 24.02 -21.38 -21.51
C LEU A 17 25.48 -21.83 -21.50
N LYS A 18 25.99 -22.40 -20.39
CA LYS A 18 27.31 -23.05 -20.28
C LYS A 18 27.27 -24.52 -20.75
N VAL A 19 26.09 -25.11 -20.93
CA VAL A 19 25.96 -26.49 -21.44
C VAL A 19 26.21 -26.48 -22.95
N GLY A 20 27.24 -27.21 -23.39
CA GLY A 20 27.60 -27.31 -24.80
C GLY A 20 28.22 -26.04 -25.40
N THR A 21 28.80 -25.14 -24.58
CA THR A 21 29.60 -24.02 -25.12
C THR A 21 30.84 -24.54 -25.83
N PRO A 22 31.16 -24.06 -27.04
CA PRO A 22 32.46 -24.30 -27.68
C PRO A 22 33.63 -23.81 -26.82
N GLU A 23 34.82 -24.38 -27.02
CA GLU A 23 36.03 -24.06 -26.26
C GLU A 23 36.45 -22.58 -26.37
N ASP A 24 36.00 -21.87 -27.43
CA ASP A 24 36.21 -20.43 -27.63
C ASP A 24 35.58 -19.56 -26.53
N GLY A 25 34.62 -20.07 -25.75
CA GLY A 25 34.02 -19.38 -24.59
C GLY A 25 33.19 -18.13 -24.89
N ILE A 26 33.14 -17.68 -26.16
CA ILE A 26 32.46 -16.46 -26.62
C ILE A 26 31.05 -16.76 -27.12
N SER A 27 30.84 -17.93 -27.74
CA SER A 27 29.55 -18.33 -28.31
C SER A 27 28.62 -18.93 -27.26
N PRO A 28 27.35 -18.49 -27.16
CA PRO A 28 26.38 -19.07 -26.23
C PRO A 28 26.04 -20.51 -26.63
N GLY A 29 25.89 -21.42 -25.66
CA GLY A 29 25.53 -22.81 -25.92
C GLY A 29 24.13 -23.00 -26.51
N ASP A 30 23.89 -24.19 -27.06
CA ASP A 30 22.61 -24.62 -27.67
C ASP A 30 21.47 -24.85 -26.67
N TRP A 31 21.73 -24.61 -25.38
CA TRP A 31 20.80 -24.82 -24.28
C TRP A 31 20.27 -23.50 -23.73
N GLU A 32 19.05 -23.52 -23.19
CA GLU A 32 18.40 -22.39 -22.54
C GLU A 32 17.70 -22.82 -21.25
N GLU A 33 17.32 -21.83 -20.43
CA GLU A 33 16.53 -22.07 -19.22
C GLU A 33 15.08 -22.37 -19.56
N CYS A 34 14.49 -23.33 -18.85
CA CYS A 34 13.10 -23.68 -18.95
C CYS A 34 12.48 -23.84 -17.56
N PHE A 35 11.16 -23.82 -17.48
CA PHE A 35 10.45 -24.00 -16.22
C PHE A 35 9.75 -25.35 -16.22
N VAL A 36 10.04 -26.17 -15.20
CA VAL A 36 9.17 -27.29 -14.86
C VAL A 36 7.81 -26.73 -14.46
N THR A 37 6.73 -27.38 -14.90
CA THR A 37 5.36 -27.06 -14.52
C THR A 37 4.67 -28.28 -13.92
N LEU A 38 3.98 -28.09 -12.79
CA LEU A 38 3.23 -29.16 -12.12
C LEU A 38 1.78 -28.69 -11.90
N PRO A 39 0.76 -29.43 -12.38
CA PRO A 39 -0.64 -29.07 -12.19
C PRO A 39 -1.18 -29.52 -10.82
N GLY A 40 -2.12 -28.75 -10.28
CA GLY A 40 -2.89 -29.10 -9.08
C GLY A 40 -2.35 -28.53 -7.77
N ASP A 41 -2.84 -29.06 -6.65
CA ASP A 41 -2.34 -28.71 -5.32
C ASP A 41 -1.03 -29.45 -5.04
N LEU A 42 0.02 -28.70 -4.68
CA LEU A 42 1.39 -29.20 -4.67
C LEU A 42 1.85 -29.48 -3.24
N THR A 43 2.41 -30.67 -3.03
CA THR A 43 3.11 -30.95 -1.77
C THR A 43 4.33 -30.05 -1.61
N VAL A 44 4.79 -29.88 -0.37
CA VAL A 44 6.00 -29.09 -0.04
C VAL A 44 7.23 -29.53 -0.85
N GLN A 45 7.36 -30.83 -1.15
CA GLN A 45 8.46 -31.36 -1.97
C GLN A 45 8.32 -30.97 -3.45
N GLN A 46 7.12 -31.06 -4.02
CA GLN A 46 6.85 -30.63 -5.40
C GLN A 46 7.03 -29.11 -5.57
N MET A 47 6.63 -28.31 -4.57
CA MET A 47 6.92 -26.87 -4.54
C MET A 47 8.43 -26.59 -4.53
N GLU A 48 9.25 -27.46 -3.93
CA GLU A 48 10.71 -27.33 -3.96
C GLU A 48 11.30 -27.72 -5.32
N GLN A 49 10.77 -28.77 -5.97
CA GLN A 49 11.19 -29.23 -7.29
C GLN A 49 11.11 -28.14 -8.36
N LEU A 50 10.09 -27.28 -8.31
CA LEU A 50 9.88 -26.14 -9.21
C LEU A 50 10.92 -25.01 -9.07
N CYS A 51 11.78 -25.05 -8.05
CA CYS A 51 12.81 -24.04 -7.77
C CYS A 51 14.25 -24.53 -7.97
N TYR A 52 14.42 -25.63 -8.70
CA TYR A 52 15.71 -26.03 -9.26
C TYR A 52 15.87 -25.51 -10.67
N LEU A 53 17.09 -25.15 -11.05
CA LEU A 53 17.45 -24.82 -12.42
C LEU A 53 17.08 -25.99 -13.32
N ALA A 54 16.39 -25.68 -14.42
CA ALA A 54 16.09 -26.62 -15.47
C ALA A 54 16.48 -26.05 -16.83
N CYS A 55 16.99 -26.92 -17.70
CA CYS A 55 17.54 -26.56 -18.99
C CYS A 55 16.90 -27.41 -20.09
N LYS A 56 16.63 -26.80 -21.24
CA LYS A 56 16.24 -27.50 -22.47
C LYS A 56 17.17 -27.12 -23.61
N LYS A 57 17.19 -27.91 -24.67
CA LYS A 57 17.96 -27.64 -25.89
C LYS A 57 17.07 -26.86 -26.88
N LYS A 58 17.58 -25.75 -27.42
CA LYS A 58 16.80 -24.74 -28.17
C LYS A 58 16.09 -25.28 -29.42
N ASN A 59 16.75 -26.20 -30.12
CA ASN A 59 16.27 -26.79 -31.38
C ASN A 59 15.92 -28.27 -31.21
N ASP A 60 15.41 -28.67 -30.04
CA ASP A 60 14.99 -30.06 -29.80
C ASP A 60 13.54 -30.28 -30.24
N SER A 61 13.24 -31.47 -30.75
CA SER A 61 11.91 -31.82 -31.26
C SER A 61 10.91 -32.19 -30.16
N ASP A 62 11.40 -32.50 -28.96
CA ASP A 62 10.61 -33.02 -27.84
C ASP A 62 10.22 -31.94 -26.80
N ASP A 63 10.82 -30.74 -26.90
CA ASP A 63 10.74 -29.62 -25.93
C ASP A 63 10.99 -30.00 -24.44
N THR A 64 11.61 -31.16 -24.20
CA THR A 64 11.76 -31.72 -22.85
C THR A 64 12.67 -30.87 -21.97
N CYS A 65 12.11 -30.39 -20.87
CA CYS A 65 12.77 -29.55 -19.88
C CYS A 65 13.45 -30.41 -18.80
N TYR A 66 14.79 -30.39 -18.74
CA TYR A 66 15.56 -31.19 -17.81
C TYR A 66 15.94 -30.40 -16.54
N ALA A 67 15.35 -30.73 -15.40
CA ALA A 67 15.74 -30.16 -14.11
C ALA A 67 17.05 -30.76 -13.56
N THR A 68 17.75 -30.00 -12.71
CA THR A 68 19.02 -30.43 -12.09
C THR A 68 18.87 -31.30 -10.84
N ASN A 69 17.66 -31.47 -10.30
CA ASN A 69 17.37 -32.29 -9.12
C ASN A 69 16.78 -33.67 -9.42
N GLN A 70 16.37 -33.92 -10.66
CA GLN A 70 15.92 -35.23 -11.13
C GLN A 70 17.13 -36.10 -11.50
N ASN A 71 16.88 -37.40 -11.67
CA ASN A 71 17.94 -38.36 -12.02
C ASN A 71 18.32 -38.22 -13.51
N LEU A 72 19.26 -37.33 -13.80
CA LEU A 72 19.80 -37.12 -15.14
C LEU A 72 20.69 -38.30 -15.54
N ASP A 73 20.45 -38.85 -16.73
CA ASP A 73 21.37 -39.84 -17.32
C ASP A 73 22.72 -39.19 -17.66
N SER A 74 23.77 -40.00 -17.54
CA SER A 74 25.13 -39.74 -17.98
C SER A 74 25.27 -39.27 -19.42
N SER A 75 24.33 -39.62 -20.30
CA SER A 75 24.26 -39.16 -21.69
C SER A 75 23.83 -37.69 -21.84
N ASN A 76 23.19 -37.10 -20.81
CA ASN A 76 22.68 -35.74 -20.88
C ASN A 76 23.80 -34.71 -20.60
N ALA A 77 23.99 -33.75 -21.50
CA ALA A 77 25.01 -32.71 -21.36
C ALA A 77 24.90 -31.89 -20.05
N LEU A 78 23.70 -31.78 -19.48
CA LEU A 78 23.46 -31.13 -18.18
C LEU A 78 24.12 -31.87 -17.01
N TYR A 79 24.33 -33.19 -17.12
CA TYR A 79 24.94 -34.02 -16.07
C TYR A 79 26.39 -33.61 -15.78
N ALA A 80 27.18 -33.33 -16.81
CA ALA A 80 28.56 -32.87 -16.66
C ALA A 80 28.65 -31.51 -15.96
N LEU A 81 27.76 -30.56 -16.31
CA LEU A 81 27.66 -29.27 -15.64
C LEU A 81 27.26 -29.43 -14.16
N LEU A 82 26.32 -30.32 -13.86
CA LEU A 82 25.88 -30.60 -12.50
C LEU A 82 27.03 -31.16 -11.64
N GLN A 83 27.87 -32.05 -12.19
CA GLN A 83 29.07 -32.53 -11.50
C GLN A 83 30.08 -31.43 -11.21
N ASP A 84 30.44 -30.58 -12.20
CA ASP A 84 31.36 -29.44 -12.03
C ASP A 84 30.90 -28.50 -10.90
N VAL A 85 29.60 -28.17 -10.87
CA VAL A 85 29.02 -27.30 -9.84
C VAL A 85 29.00 -27.97 -8.47
N ASN A 86 28.65 -29.25 -8.39
CA ASN A 86 28.55 -29.97 -7.11
C ASN A 86 29.93 -30.20 -6.47
N GLN A 87 30.96 -30.47 -7.28
CA GLN A 87 32.35 -30.49 -6.83
C GLN A 87 32.77 -29.12 -6.29
N ARG A 88 32.57 -28.03 -7.05
CA ARG A 88 32.93 -26.66 -6.62
C ARG A 88 32.19 -26.19 -5.36
N LYS A 89 30.97 -26.66 -5.14
CA LYS A 89 30.16 -26.31 -3.96
C LYS A 89 30.33 -27.24 -2.76
N GLN A 90 31.10 -28.33 -2.90
CA GLN A 90 31.17 -29.41 -1.90
C GLN A 90 29.77 -29.85 -1.44
N SER A 91 28.81 -29.94 -2.37
CA SER A 91 27.38 -30.12 -2.08
C SER A 91 26.77 -31.14 -3.04
N SER A 92 26.04 -32.11 -2.51
CA SER A 92 25.28 -33.10 -3.29
C SER A 92 23.83 -32.66 -3.46
N GLY A 93 23.40 -32.37 -4.68
CA GLY A 93 22.01 -32.02 -5.01
C GLY A 93 21.86 -31.28 -6.34
N GLY A 94 20.64 -30.87 -6.66
CA GLY A 94 20.37 -30.00 -7.81
C GLY A 94 20.77 -28.54 -7.57
N ILE A 95 20.84 -27.75 -8.65
CA ILE A 95 21.20 -26.34 -8.59
C ILE A 95 19.95 -25.52 -8.26
N LYS A 96 19.79 -25.12 -7.00
CA LYS A 96 18.68 -24.25 -6.57
C LYS A 96 18.77 -22.86 -7.20
N LEU A 97 17.62 -22.36 -7.65
CA LEU A 97 17.42 -20.98 -8.12
C LEU A 97 17.58 -19.99 -6.95
N THR A 98 17.72 -18.69 -7.28
CA THR A 98 17.86 -17.64 -6.27
C THR A 98 16.46 -17.22 -5.77
N ALA A 99 16.35 -16.76 -4.52
CA ALA A 99 15.09 -16.23 -4.02
C ALA A 99 14.62 -15.05 -4.89
N GLY A 100 13.33 -15.02 -5.24
CA GLY A 100 12.76 -14.08 -6.21
C GLY A 100 12.86 -14.52 -7.69
N SER A 101 13.56 -15.63 -8.02
CA SER A 101 13.52 -16.20 -9.37
C SER A 101 12.09 -16.67 -9.73
N PRO A 102 11.63 -16.50 -10.98
CA PRO A 102 10.34 -17.03 -11.43
C PRO A 102 10.34 -18.56 -11.43
N CYS A 103 9.17 -19.16 -11.22
CA CYS A 103 8.95 -20.60 -11.24
C CYS A 103 7.56 -20.94 -11.78
N ASN A 104 7.32 -22.22 -12.12
CA ASN A 104 6.06 -22.71 -12.69
C ASN A 104 5.55 -21.87 -13.88
N ASN A 105 6.43 -21.64 -14.87
CA ASN A 105 6.15 -20.82 -16.06
C ASN A 105 5.58 -19.43 -15.73
N TYR A 106 6.32 -18.64 -14.93
CA TYR A 106 5.95 -17.29 -14.45
C TYR A 106 4.68 -17.20 -13.59
N GLN A 107 4.07 -18.33 -13.21
CA GLN A 107 2.93 -18.35 -12.28
C GLN A 107 3.35 -18.28 -10.81
N GLY A 108 4.65 -18.18 -10.51
CA GLY A 108 5.15 -18.11 -9.15
C GLY A 108 6.56 -17.54 -9.03
N TYR A 109 6.99 -17.32 -7.78
CA TYR A 109 8.38 -16.98 -7.42
C TYR A 109 8.94 -17.91 -6.34
N CYS A 110 10.25 -18.17 -6.39
CA CYS A 110 10.95 -18.97 -5.40
C CYS A 110 11.21 -18.18 -4.11
N ASP A 111 10.75 -18.71 -2.97
CA ASP A 111 11.03 -18.20 -1.63
C ASP A 111 12.48 -18.51 -1.18
N VAL A 112 12.93 -17.95 -0.06
CA VAL A 112 14.25 -18.22 0.59
C VAL A 112 14.46 -19.72 0.84
N PHE A 113 13.39 -20.46 1.13
CA PHE A 113 13.40 -21.91 1.30
C PHE A 113 13.41 -22.70 -0.02
N SER A 114 13.60 -22.02 -1.16
CA SER A 114 13.52 -22.60 -2.51
C SER A 114 12.19 -23.30 -2.78
N ARG A 115 11.07 -22.71 -2.34
CA ARG A 115 9.72 -23.21 -2.61
C ARG A 115 9.01 -22.26 -3.57
N CYS A 116 8.40 -22.80 -4.62
CA CYS A 116 7.64 -22.00 -5.57
C CYS A 116 6.31 -21.57 -4.92
N ARG A 117 6.12 -20.26 -4.77
CA ARG A 117 4.86 -19.67 -4.32
C ARG A 117 4.12 -19.07 -5.51
N GLY A 118 2.87 -19.46 -5.70
CA GLY A 118 2.02 -18.92 -6.75
C GLY A 118 1.81 -17.41 -6.64
N VAL A 119 1.67 -16.75 -7.79
CA VAL A 119 1.21 -15.37 -7.94
C VAL A 119 -0.24 -15.44 -8.42
N ASP A 120 -1.18 -15.19 -7.51
CA ASP A 120 -2.60 -15.14 -7.82
C ASP A 120 -2.95 -13.88 -8.63
N ASN A 121 -2.64 -13.91 -9.94
CA ASN A 121 -3.07 -12.89 -10.90
C ASN A 121 -4.62 -12.75 -10.93
N GLU A 122 -5.33 -13.81 -10.54
CA GLU A 122 -6.79 -13.92 -10.44
C GLU A 122 -7.29 -13.84 -8.98
N GLY A 123 -6.73 -12.93 -8.20
CA GLY A 123 -7.18 -12.68 -6.82
C GLY A 123 -8.69 -12.32 -6.71
N PRO A 124 -9.28 -12.36 -5.51
CA PRO A 124 -10.72 -12.09 -5.32
C PRO A 124 -11.15 -10.70 -5.81
N LEU A 125 -10.21 -9.75 -5.89
CA LEU A 125 -10.41 -8.42 -6.48
C LEU A 125 -10.75 -8.48 -7.98
N GLN A 126 -10.14 -9.40 -8.73
CA GLN A 126 -10.36 -9.56 -10.17
C GLN A 126 -11.75 -10.16 -10.45
N ARG A 127 -12.16 -11.15 -9.63
CA ARG A 127 -13.53 -11.68 -9.64
C ARG A 127 -14.56 -10.60 -9.29
N LEU A 128 -14.29 -9.78 -8.27
CA LEU A 128 -15.15 -8.65 -7.92
C LEU A 128 -15.25 -7.63 -9.07
N LYS A 129 -14.14 -7.32 -9.76
CA LYS A 129 -14.17 -6.47 -10.97
C LYS A 129 -15.02 -7.08 -12.08
N ASN A 130 -14.89 -8.37 -12.39
CA ASN A 130 -15.69 -9.01 -13.45
C ASN A 130 -17.18 -9.15 -13.07
N LEU A 131 -17.52 -9.15 -11.78
CA LEU A 131 -18.91 -9.14 -11.30
C LEU A 131 -19.53 -7.73 -11.32
N ILE A 132 -18.79 -6.70 -10.91
CA ILE A 132 -19.25 -5.30 -10.88
C ILE A 132 -19.22 -4.67 -12.29
N PHE A 133 -18.12 -4.86 -13.02
CA PHE A 133 -17.85 -4.29 -14.35
C PHE A 133 -18.02 -5.32 -15.47
N ASN A 134 -19.02 -6.21 -15.33
CA ASN A 134 -19.43 -7.04 -16.46
C ASN A 134 -19.91 -6.14 -17.61
N GLU A 135 -19.51 -6.44 -18.84
CA GLU A 135 -19.89 -5.70 -20.06
C GLU A 135 -21.42 -5.52 -20.19
N LYS A 136 -22.20 -6.54 -19.79
CA LYS A 136 -23.67 -6.52 -19.82
C LYS A 136 -24.24 -5.60 -18.74
N THR A 137 -23.63 -5.58 -17.56
CA THR A 137 -24.00 -4.68 -16.46
C THR A 137 -23.70 -3.23 -16.83
N LEU A 138 -22.54 -2.95 -17.46
CA LEU A 138 -22.20 -1.62 -17.95
C LEU A 138 -23.14 -1.13 -19.06
N ALA A 139 -23.52 -1.99 -20.00
CA ALA A 139 -24.51 -1.65 -21.03
C ALA A 139 -25.88 -1.33 -20.42
N ASN A 140 -26.34 -2.12 -19.45
CA ASN A 140 -27.60 -1.88 -18.75
C ASN A 140 -27.59 -0.58 -17.93
N ILE A 141 -26.51 -0.30 -17.19
CA ILE A 141 -26.34 0.95 -16.44
C ILE A 141 -26.33 2.15 -17.38
N LYS A 142 -25.60 2.07 -18.52
CA LYS A 142 -25.55 3.14 -19.51
C LYS A 142 -26.94 3.45 -20.08
N ASN A 143 -27.69 2.42 -20.47
CA ASN A 143 -29.04 2.60 -21.03
C ASN A 143 -30.00 3.17 -19.97
N TRP A 144 -29.91 2.70 -18.72
CA TRP A 144 -30.71 3.22 -17.61
C TRP A 144 -30.41 4.70 -17.30
N ILE A 145 -29.15 5.13 -17.36
CA ILE A 145 -28.75 6.54 -17.18
C ILE A 145 -29.34 7.44 -18.27
N ILE A 146 -29.42 6.95 -19.52
CA ILE A 146 -30.00 7.70 -20.64
C ILE A 146 -31.52 7.82 -20.48
N GLU A 147 -32.20 6.71 -20.17
CA GLU A 147 -33.65 6.66 -19.97
C GLU A 147 -34.10 7.53 -18.77
N TYR A 148 -33.38 7.43 -17.64
CA TYR A 148 -33.70 8.09 -16.38
C TYR A 148 -32.70 9.22 -16.04
N TRP A 149 -32.27 9.99 -17.04
CA TRP A 149 -31.35 11.13 -16.86
C TRP A 149 -31.82 12.13 -15.79
N TRP A 150 -33.13 12.36 -15.71
CA TRP A 150 -33.76 13.21 -14.69
C TRP A 150 -33.57 12.66 -13.27
N ALA A 151 -33.57 11.33 -13.09
CA ALA A 151 -33.35 10.70 -11.79
C ALA A 151 -31.90 10.87 -11.34
N VAL A 152 -30.94 10.84 -12.27
CA VAL A 152 -29.52 11.14 -12.00
C VAL A 152 -29.35 12.59 -11.55
N LEU A 153 -30.02 13.55 -12.21
CA LEU A 153 -30.01 14.96 -11.78
C LEU A 153 -30.64 15.15 -10.39
N LEU A 154 -31.80 14.54 -10.12
CA LEU A 154 -32.44 14.60 -8.81
C LEU A 154 -31.56 13.97 -7.71
N MET A 155 -30.88 12.86 -8.00
CA MET A 155 -29.98 12.22 -7.04
C MET A 155 -28.75 13.09 -6.76
N ALA A 156 -28.19 13.76 -7.78
CA ALA A 156 -27.08 14.70 -7.61
C ALA A 156 -27.48 15.93 -6.78
N ILE A 157 -28.65 16.54 -7.06
CA ILE A 157 -29.21 17.64 -6.26
C ILE A 157 -29.47 17.19 -4.82
N GLY A 158 -30.07 16.01 -4.63
CA GLY A 158 -30.31 15.41 -3.33
C GLY A 158 -29.02 15.19 -2.53
N LEU A 159 -27.96 14.72 -3.18
CA LEU A 159 -26.64 14.54 -2.57
C LEU A 159 -26.02 15.89 -2.16
N ILE A 160 -26.13 16.94 -2.98
CA ILE A 160 -25.65 18.29 -2.63
C ILE A 160 -26.41 18.84 -1.43
N LEU A 161 -27.74 18.70 -1.39
CA LEU A 161 -28.56 19.12 -0.25
C LEU A 161 -28.22 18.31 1.01
N PHE A 162 -28.04 16.99 0.90
CA PHE A 162 -27.61 16.13 1.99
C PHE A 162 -26.20 16.51 2.50
N MET A 163 -25.25 16.79 1.61
CA MET A 163 -23.92 17.30 1.98
C MET A 163 -24.01 18.64 2.71
N GLY A 164 -24.82 19.58 2.22
CA GLY A 164 -25.04 20.88 2.88
C GLY A 164 -25.67 20.74 4.26
N LEU A 165 -26.66 19.85 4.42
CA LEU A 165 -27.29 19.53 5.70
C LEU A 165 -26.33 18.82 6.65
N PHE A 166 -25.53 17.88 6.15
CA PHE A 166 -24.50 17.16 6.90
C PHE A 166 -23.41 18.13 7.37
N ILE A 167 -22.90 19.01 6.50
CA ILE A 167 -21.94 20.07 6.87
C ILE A 167 -22.54 20.99 7.93
N LYS A 168 -23.82 21.39 7.82
CA LYS A 168 -24.51 22.21 8.84
C LYS A 168 -24.65 21.48 10.18
N PHE A 169 -24.98 20.20 10.16
CA PHE A 169 -25.13 19.36 11.36
C PHE A 169 -23.77 19.12 12.02
N CYS A 170 -22.76 18.71 11.24
CA CYS A 170 -21.40 18.55 11.70
C CYS A 170 -20.79 19.87 12.17
N ALA A 171 -21.08 21.03 11.57
CA ALA A 171 -20.61 22.33 12.07
C ALA A 171 -21.18 22.72 13.44
N VAL A 172 -22.34 22.16 13.84
CA VAL A 172 -22.91 22.31 15.18
C VAL A 172 -22.25 21.35 16.18
N HIS A 173 -21.85 20.16 15.74
CA HIS A 173 -21.30 19.10 16.61
C HIS A 173 -19.76 18.98 16.60
N THR A 174 -19.07 19.63 15.65
CA THR A 174 -17.61 19.63 15.50
C THR A 174 -17.07 20.96 16.03
N PRO A 175 -16.48 21.01 17.23
CA PRO A 175 -15.93 22.25 17.78
C PRO A 175 -14.76 22.72 16.92
N SER A 176 -14.90 23.88 16.29
CA SER A 176 -13.85 24.48 15.47
C SER A 176 -12.72 25.03 16.34
N SER A 177 -11.49 24.56 16.14
CA SER A 177 -10.28 25.16 16.74
C SER A 177 -9.85 26.49 16.08
N ASN A 178 -10.78 27.20 15.43
CA ASN A 178 -10.54 28.53 14.87
C ASN A 178 -10.84 29.60 15.94
N PRO A 179 -9.83 30.32 16.46
CA PRO A 179 -10.01 31.28 17.57
C PRO A 179 -10.85 32.52 17.21
N ASN A 180 -11.20 32.74 15.93
CA ASN A 180 -12.03 33.87 15.49
C ASN A 180 -13.46 33.49 15.07
N ALA A 181 -13.86 32.21 15.21
CA ALA A 181 -15.23 31.79 14.97
C ALA A 181 -16.13 32.11 16.19
N LYS A 182 -17.33 32.67 15.94
CA LYS A 182 -18.32 32.89 17.02
C LYS A 182 -18.71 31.54 17.64
N PRO A 183 -18.74 31.41 18.98
CA PRO A 183 -18.96 30.13 19.64
C PRO A 183 -20.34 29.55 19.30
N ALA A 184 -20.38 28.23 19.09
CA ALA A 184 -21.60 27.52 18.72
C ALA A 184 -22.68 27.63 19.81
N LEU A 185 -23.91 27.96 19.38
CA LEU A 185 -25.09 28.02 20.26
C LEU A 185 -25.42 26.62 20.79
N LYS A 186 -25.56 26.50 22.11
CA LYS A 186 -25.90 25.22 22.75
C LYS A 186 -27.39 24.93 22.58
N LEU A 187 -27.72 23.65 22.36
CA LEU A 187 -29.08 23.15 22.13
C LEU A 187 -30.09 23.54 23.25
N THR A 188 -29.58 23.85 24.44
CA THR A 188 -30.34 24.34 25.61
C THR A 188 -31.01 25.70 25.39
N ASP A 189 -30.46 26.57 24.55
CA ASP A 189 -31.03 27.92 24.34
C ASP A 189 -32.21 27.92 23.36
N THR A 190 -32.22 27.02 22.37
CA THR A 190 -33.34 26.88 21.43
C THR A 190 -34.63 26.41 22.12
N LEU A 191 -34.52 25.74 23.27
CA LEU A 191 -35.66 25.31 24.09
C LEU A 191 -36.11 26.37 25.11
N ARG A 192 -35.43 27.51 25.24
CA ARG A 192 -35.91 28.64 26.06
C ARG A 192 -37.00 29.43 25.36
N ARG A 193 -38.16 28.77 25.28
CA ARG A 193 -39.48 29.34 25.03
C ARG A 193 -39.68 30.64 25.83
N ARG A 194 -39.57 31.77 25.12
CA ARG A 194 -40.40 32.98 25.31
C ARG A 194 -40.69 33.38 26.77
N ARG A 195 -39.66 33.57 27.60
CA ARG A 195 -39.84 34.38 28.82
C ARG A 195 -39.74 35.84 28.41
N ARG A 196 -40.90 36.48 28.18
CA ARG A 196 -41.00 37.95 28.14
C ARG A 196 -40.35 38.47 29.44
N GLN A 197 -39.22 39.16 29.34
CA GLN A 197 -38.90 40.15 30.37
C GLN A 197 -39.85 41.33 30.13
N PRO A 198 -40.59 41.79 31.15
CA PRO A 198 -41.23 43.10 31.08
C PRO A 198 -40.13 44.15 30.89
N GLU A 199 -40.43 45.21 30.12
CA GLU A 199 -39.64 46.43 30.16
C GLU A 199 -39.57 46.95 31.61
N GLN A 200 -38.44 46.77 32.28
CA GLN A 200 -38.09 47.64 33.40
C GLN A 200 -37.39 48.87 32.84
N GLN A 201 -38.25 49.75 32.35
CA GLN A 201 -37.99 51.11 31.94
C GLN A 201 -37.49 51.93 33.14
N TYR A 202 -36.19 51.81 33.49
CA TYR A 202 -35.53 52.72 34.42
C TYR A 202 -34.75 53.80 33.67
N ARG A 203 -35.36 54.98 33.68
CA ARG A 203 -34.95 56.21 33.01
C ARG A 203 -33.88 56.94 33.82
N ALA A 204 -32.70 57.11 33.24
CA ALA A 204 -31.67 58.06 33.67
C ALA A 204 -30.90 58.47 32.40
N GLN A 205 -31.31 59.48 31.63
CA GLN A 205 -31.31 60.90 32.03
C GLN A 205 -30.04 61.23 32.83
N GLY A 206 -28.97 61.53 32.09
CA GLY A 206 -27.70 61.97 32.67
C GLY A 206 -27.81 63.39 33.26
N PRO A 207 -27.13 63.70 34.37
CA PRO A 207 -27.01 65.05 34.88
C PRO A 207 -25.82 65.76 34.22
N SER A 208 -26.10 66.79 33.42
CA SER A 208 -25.11 67.79 33.02
C SER A 208 -24.81 68.73 34.19
N GLY A 209 -23.67 68.55 34.86
CA GLY A 209 -23.17 69.48 35.87
C GLY A 209 -22.29 70.58 35.24
N PRO A 210 -22.42 71.86 35.63
CA PRO A 210 -21.50 72.92 35.23
C PRO A 210 -20.17 72.90 36.05
N PRO A 211 -19.06 73.42 35.50
CA PRO A 211 -17.77 73.63 36.21
C PRO A 211 -17.78 74.97 36.99
N PRO A 212 -16.69 75.43 37.66
CA PRO A 212 -15.31 74.92 37.83
C PRO A 212 -15.06 74.62 39.35
N PRO A 213 -13.88 74.78 40.05
CA PRO A 213 -12.53 75.23 39.70
C PRO A 213 -11.41 74.19 39.98
N TYR A 214 -10.44 74.49 40.85
CA TYR A 214 -9.09 73.93 40.88
C TYR A 214 -8.44 74.04 42.28
N SER A 215 -7.82 72.96 42.82
CA SER A 215 -6.62 73.06 43.69
C SER A 215 -6.03 71.70 44.14
N ALA A 216 -4.83 71.39 43.61
CA ALA A 216 -3.61 70.87 44.27
C ALA A 216 -3.56 69.60 45.18
N GLN A 217 -2.36 68.98 45.18
CA GLN A 217 -1.87 67.79 45.91
C GLN A 217 -2.61 66.44 45.70
N GLY A 218 -1.95 65.29 45.54
CA GLY A 218 -0.52 64.97 45.40
C GLY A 218 -0.24 63.49 45.72
N GLY A 219 0.68 62.80 45.03
CA GLY A 219 1.10 61.42 45.38
C GLY A 219 1.50 60.53 44.18
N GLN A 220 2.70 59.94 44.24
CA GLN A 220 3.29 59.06 43.22
C GLN A 220 3.33 57.57 43.65
N PRO A 221 3.66 56.61 42.75
CA PRO A 221 3.40 55.17 42.96
C PRO A 221 4.60 54.32 43.41
N GLN A 222 4.29 53.18 44.05
CA GLN A 222 5.10 51.96 44.37
C GLN A 222 4.09 50.90 44.89
N GLY A 223 4.18 49.57 44.79
CA GLY A 223 5.02 48.58 44.09
C GLY A 223 4.15 47.30 43.88
N HIS A 224 4.61 46.03 43.85
CA HIS A 224 5.96 45.44 43.79
C HIS A 224 5.86 43.97 43.27
N ARG A 225 6.98 43.37 42.80
CA ARG A 225 7.09 41.97 42.32
C ARG A 225 6.80 40.87 43.35
N LYS A 226 6.23 39.74 42.90
CA LYS A 226 6.66 38.30 43.04
C LYS A 226 5.47 37.38 42.62
N GLY A 227 5.62 36.21 41.97
CA GLY A 227 6.78 35.58 41.33
C GLY A 227 6.46 34.15 40.83
N ALA A 228 7.18 33.71 39.79
CA ALA A 228 7.55 32.31 39.44
C ALA A 228 6.46 31.24 39.14
N GLY A 229 6.69 30.44 38.09
CA GLY A 229 5.84 29.27 37.79
C GLY A 229 6.03 28.57 36.44
N ALA A 230 7.21 28.64 35.81
CA ALA A 230 7.45 27.97 34.53
C ALA A 230 7.84 26.49 34.71
N LYS A 231 7.07 25.56 34.12
CA LYS A 231 7.56 24.24 33.70
C LYS A 231 6.86 23.79 32.41
N GLY A 232 7.64 23.67 31.34
CA GLY A 232 7.26 22.94 30.13
C GLY A 232 7.91 21.55 30.09
N GLY A 233 7.49 20.75 29.11
CA GLY A 233 7.97 19.38 28.87
C GLY A 233 6.86 18.35 29.03
N ARG A 234 6.84 17.25 28.28
CA ARG A 234 7.70 16.85 27.15
C ARG A 234 6.94 15.79 26.35
N TYR A 235 6.99 15.82 25.02
CA TYR A 235 6.41 14.75 24.20
C TYR A 235 7.26 13.48 24.35
N ASN A 236 6.63 12.36 24.70
CA ASN A 236 7.25 11.05 24.65
C ASN A 236 6.70 10.29 23.42
N ASN A 237 7.59 10.10 22.43
CA ASN A 237 7.43 9.11 21.38
C ASN A 237 7.92 7.75 21.94
N LEU A 238 7.16 6.67 21.71
CA LEU A 238 7.53 5.32 22.17
C LEU A 238 7.40 4.33 21.02
N GLU A 239 8.44 4.38 20.19
CA GLU A 239 8.83 3.34 19.26
C GLU A 239 9.20 2.07 20.07
N MET A 240 8.65 0.91 19.71
CA MET A 240 9.13 -0.38 20.23
C MET A 240 9.47 -1.32 19.08
N ARG A 241 10.75 -1.72 19.03
CA ARG A 241 11.28 -2.65 18.04
C ARG A 241 12.20 -3.65 18.73
N LYS A 242 11.80 -4.92 18.68
CA LYS A 242 12.59 -6.15 18.91
C LYS A 242 13.31 -6.34 20.27
N VAL A 243 13.04 -7.51 20.87
CA VAL A 243 14.00 -8.62 20.79
C VAL A 243 13.34 -9.72 19.95
#